data_AF-A0A354NVU3-F1
#
_entry.id   AF-A0A354NVU3-F1
#
_cell.length_a   1.000
_cell.length_b   1.000
_cell.length_c   1.000
_cell.angle_alpha   90.00
_cell.angle_beta   90.00
_cell.angle_gamma   90.00
#
_symmetry.space_group_name_H-M   'P 1'
#
loop_
_entity.id
_entity.type
_entity.pdbx_description
1 polymer ?
#
loop_
_entity_poly.entity_id
_entity_poly.type
_entity_poly.pdbx_seq_one_letter_code
_entity_poly.pdbx_strand_id
1 'polypeptide(L)'
;MTDKDDNRGTLLPIPADFPVEWENDAEVTYLWRWDSIHSPLPSSPMSISLGEDRVARQAKQNPTASNTATTSFRRRINGYSYSASLPTQATDEERQKQTDEMDEAIGTLRELWDTEIRPTMEAELGRAKSVQLRSLTDSELLEQLDDYLELSVKHWKFHTQVVGPTHSSVHRLSMLYKEIMGDVTDDEPYRLIRGLDNKSLETDLAIQELAKKVREAPETLRIFINNDEPSEILSSLDRSAEGTQFLKMLDKFLDVYGLRPTGFDALYPSWKEDPSFVILNIRSFIQSSPRDIRTE
;
A
#
# COMPACT_ATOMS: atom_id res chain seq x y z
N MET A 1 -23.73 -2.53 -3.63
CA MET A 1 -23.99 -2.01 -4.99
C MET A 1 -25.25 -1.17 -4.94
N THR A 2 -25.36 -0.14 -5.77
CA THR A 2 -26.50 0.78 -5.79
C THR A 2 -27.57 0.24 -6.75
N ASP A 3 -28.58 -0.49 -6.28
CA ASP A 3 -29.76 -0.68 -7.14
C ASP A 3 -30.52 0.64 -7.22
N LYS A 4 -30.75 1.17 -8.43
CA LYS A 4 -31.46 2.44 -8.62
C LYS A 4 -32.91 2.34 -8.12
N ASP A 5 -33.48 1.13 -8.12
CA ASP A 5 -34.85 0.86 -7.72
C ASP A 5 -34.99 0.34 -6.28
N ASP A 6 -33.89 0.00 -5.58
CA ASP A 6 -33.86 -0.47 -4.17
C ASP A 6 -32.78 0.26 -3.32
N ASN A 7 -32.42 1.50 -3.68
CA ASN A 7 -31.49 2.29 -2.86
C ASN A 7 -32.19 2.77 -1.58
N ARG A 8 -32.20 1.92 -0.54
CA ARG A 8 -32.75 2.25 0.80
C ARG A 8 -31.88 3.23 1.60
N GLY A 9 -30.88 3.84 0.97
CA GLY A 9 -30.04 4.86 1.59
C GLY A 9 -30.84 6.14 1.83
N THR A 10 -30.68 6.74 3.02
CA THR A 10 -31.21 8.08 3.29
C THR A 10 -30.32 9.10 2.59
N LEU A 11 -30.90 9.90 1.68
CA LEU A 11 -30.20 11.06 1.12
C LEU A 11 -29.91 12.05 2.25
N LEU A 12 -28.64 12.26 2.55
CA LEU A 12 -28.21 13.26 3.51
C LEU A 12 -28.16 14.62 2.81
N PRO A 13 -28.68 15.70 3.44
CA PRO A 13 -28.50 17.04 2.88
C PRO A 13 -27.00 17.36 2.85
N ILE A 14 -26.55 17.98 1.76
CA ILE A 14 -25.16 18.44 1.64
C ILE A 14 -24.97 19.60 2.64
N PRO A 15 -24.09 19.47 3.65
CA PRO A 15 -23.80 20.55 4.57
C PRO A 15 -23.21 21.76 3.83
N ALA A 16 -23.54 22.98 4.26
CA ALA A 16 -23.04 24.20 3.62
C ALA A 16 -21.50 24.33 3.67
N ASP A 17 -20.87 23.68 4.65
CA ASP A 17 -19.43 23.63 4.90
C ASP A 17 -18.73 22.39 4.29
N PHE A 18 -19.47 21.53 3.59
CA PHE A 18 -18.93 20.36 2.89
C PHE A 18 -19.43 20.35 1.44
N PRO A 19 -18.97 21.29 0.59
CA PRO A 19 -19.41 21.34 -0.80
C PRO A 19 -18.97 20.09 -1.54
N VAL A 20 -19.86 19.60 -2.41
CA VAL A 20 -19.60 18.48 -3.31
C VAL A 20 -19.98 18.90 -4.72
N GLU A 21 -19.04 18.78 -5.64
CA GLU A 21 -19.27 18.98 -7.07
C GLU A 21 -19.43 17.61 -7.74
N TRP A 22 -20.57 17.43 -8.42
CA TRP A 22 -20.87 16.21 -9.17
C TRP A 22 -20.65 16.45 -10.66
N GLU A 23 -20.17 15.43 -11.39
CA GLU A 23 -20.00 15.57 -12.84
C GLU A 23 -21.36 15.65 -13.58
N ASN A 24 -22.42 15.07 -13.01
CA ASN A 24 -23.78 15.10 -13.55
C ASN A 24 -24.82 14.84 -12.44
N ASP A 25 -26.09 15.17 -12.73
CA ASP A 25 -27.20 15.05 -11.77
C ASP A 25 -27.48 13.62 -11.29
N ALA A 26 -27.08 12.60 -12.06
CA ALA A 26 -27.33 11.21 -11.68
C ALA A 26 -26.47 10.79 -10.48
N GLU A 27 -25.23 11.30 -10.38
CA GLU A 27 -24.28 10.93 -9.32
C GLU A 27 -24.72 11.29 -7.91
N VAL A 28 -25.58 12.32 -7.79
CA VAL A 28 -26.19 12.72 -6.51
C VAL A 28 -26.95 11.55 -5.87
N THR A 29 -27.46 10.63 -6.68
CA THR A 29 -28.29 9.51 -6.24
C THR A 29 -27.49 8.23 -5.96
N TYR A 30 -26.18 8.23 -6.22
CA TYR A 30 -25.35 7.04 -6.05
C TYR A 30 -24.99 6.82 -4.57
N LEU A 31 -24.85 5.56 -4.17
CA LEU A 31 -24.31 5.22 -2.86
C LEU A 31 -22.78 5.37 -2.84
N TRP A 32 -22.32 6.57 -2.48
CA TRP A 32 -20.91 6.87 -2.29
C TRP A 32 -20.39 6.29 -0.99
N ARG A 33 -19.26 5.58 -1.09
CA ARG A 33 -18.55 4.99 0.05
C ARG A 33 -17.18 5.61 0.16
N TRP A 34 -16.87 6.11 1.36
CA TRP A 34 -15.52 6.56 1.67
C TRP A 34 -14.56 5.38 1.60
N ASP A 35 -13.48 5.53 0.82
CA ASP A 35 -12.36 4.60 0.80
C ASP A 35 -11.41 4.92 1.95
N SER A 36 -11.82 4.53 3.17
CA SER A 36 -11.03 4.72 4.38
C SER A 36 -9.79 3.81 4.43
N ILE A 37 -9.68 2.82 3.54
CA ILE A 37 -8.55 1.88 3.51
C ILE A 37 -7.37 2.52 2.80
N HIS A 38 -7.60 3.14 1.64
CA HIS A 38 -6.53 3.75 0.83
C HIS A 38 -6.43 5.26 1.00
N SER A 39 -7.46 5.91 1.57
CA SER A 39 -7.50 7.36 1.83
C SER A 39 -8.13 7.66 3.20
N PRO A 40 -7.55 7.14 4.32
CA PRO A 40 -8.05 7.41 5.68
C PRO A 40 -7.92 8.88 6.10
N LEU A 41 -7.06 9.64 5.42
CA LEU A 41 -6.84 11.07 5.62
C LEU A 41 -7.01 11.81 4.28
N PRO A 42 -7.26 13.13 4.30
CA PRO A 42 -7.31 13.92 3.07
C PRO A 42 -5.99 13.83 2.31
N SER A 43 -6.06 13.53 1.02
CA SER A 43 -4.89 13.56 0.14
C SER A 43 -4.50 15.01 -0.19
N SER A 44 -3.20 15.24 -0.28
CA SER A 44 -2.63 16.50 -0.72
C SER A 44 -2.87 16.75 -2.22
N PRO A 45 -2.85 18.02 -2.67
CA PRO A 45 -2.92 18.33 -4.10
C PRO A 45 -1.86 17.59 -4.94
N MET A 46 -0.66 17.39 -4.37
CA MET A 46 0.43 16.66 -5.04
C MET A 46 0.05 15.19 -5.27
N SER A 47 -0.40 14.47 -4.24
CA SER A 47 -0.81 13.07 -4.38
C SER A 47 -2.00 12.89 -5.34
N ILE A 48 -2.93 13.85 -5.33
CA ILE A 48 -4.06 13.85 -6.26
C ILE A 48 -3.54 13.99 -7.70
N SER A 49 -2.68 14.98 -7.97
CA SER A 49 -2.12 15.20 -9.31
C SER A 49 -1.32 14.01 -9.85
N LEU A 50 -0.53 13.33 -9.01
CA LEU A 50 0.20 12.12 -9.38
C LEU A 50 -0.75 10.95 -9.71
N GLY A 51 -1.87 10.84 -8.98
CA GLY A 51 -2.91 9.86 -9.26
C GLY A 51 -3.61 10.11 -10.59
N GLU A 52 -3.98 11.37 -10.86
CA GLU A 52 -4.63 11.79 -12.10
C GLU A 52 -3.72 11.63 -13.32
N ASP A 53 -2.44 12.01 -13.21
CA ASP A 53 -1.45 11.82 -14.26
C ASP A 53 -1.27 10.33 -14.60
N ARG A 54 -1.15 9.46 -13.59
CA ARG A 54 -1.08 8.01 -13.81
C ARG A 54 -2.29 7.48 -14.57
N VAL A 55 -3.50 7.92 -14.21
CA VAL A 55 -4.74 7.53 -14.90
C VAL A 55 -4.73 8.03 -16.35
N ALA A 56 -4.33 9.28 -16.58
CA ALA A 56 -4.25 9.86 -17.92
C ALA A 56 -3.23 9.13 -18.82
N ARG A 57 -2.05 8.80 -18.29
CA ARG A 57 -1.03 8.00 -19.00
C ARG A 57 -1.52 6.59 -19.30
N GLN A 58 -2.17 5.93 -18.33
CA GLN A 58 -2.76 4.60 -18.54
C GLN A 58 -3.83 4.61 -19.64
N ALA A 59 -4.70 5.64 -19.67
CA ALA A 59 -5.72 5.80 -20.70
C ALA A 59 -5.11 5.99 -22.11
N LYS A 60 -4.02 6.76 -22.24
CA LYS A 60 -3.29 6.92 -23.51
C LYS A 60 -2.68 5.61 -24.01
N GLN A 61 -2.19 4.76 -23.11
CA GLN A 61 -1.58 3.48 -23.48
C GLN A 61 -2.63 2.43 -23.90
N ASN A 62 -3.87 2.51 -23.41
CA ASN A 62 -4.95 1.55 -23.67
C ASN A 62 -6.27 2.24 -24.07
N PRO A 63 -6.34 2.91 -25.25
CA PRO A 63 -7.50 3.72 -25.63
C PRO A 63 -8.79 2.90 -25.84
N THR A 64 -8.67 1.61 -26.16
CA THR A 64 -9.82 0.71 -26.45
C THR A 64 -10.57 0.27 -25.20
N ALA A 65 -9.98 0.37 -24.00
CA ALA A 65 -10.61 -0.01 -22.74
C ALA A 65 -11.70 0.98 -22.28
N SER A 66 -11.79 2.16 -22.91
CA SER A 66 -12.69 3.25 -22.50
C SER A 66 -14.11 3.18 -23.09
N ASN A 67 -14.42 2.18 -23.92
CA ASN A 67 -15.69 2.11 -24.67
C ASN A 67 -16.82 1.32 -23.98
N THR A 68 -16.63 0.87 -22.73
CA THR A 68 -17.69 0.21 -21.95
C THR A 68 -18.41 1.22 -21.05
N ALA A 69 -19.72 1.01 -20.84
CA ALA A 69 -20.48 1.79 -19.88
C ALA A 69 -19.84 1.65 -18.49
N THR A 70 -19.33 2.76 -17.96
CA THR A 70 -18.64 2.77 -16.68
C THR A 70 -19.64 2.52 -15.56
N THR A 71 -19.53 1.38 -14.88
CA THR A 71 -20.35 1.05 -13.71
C THR A 71 -19.64 1.34 -12.39
N SER A 72 -18.38 1.77 -12.42
CA SER A 72 -17.59 2.09 -11.22
C SER A 72 -17.05 3.50 -11.27
N PHE A 73 -17.37 4.29 -10.26
CA PHE A 73 -17.05 5.70 -10.16
C PHE A 73 -16.12 5.97 -8.99
N ARG A 74 -15.22 6.93 -9.14
CA ARG A 74 -14.38 7.46 -8.08
C ARG A 74 -14.43 8.99 -8.08
N ARG A 75 -14.53 9.58 -6.90
CA ARG A 75 -14.51 11.03 -6.69
C ARG A 75 -13.54 11.39 -5.58
N ARG A 76 -12.88 12.53 -5.74
CA ARG A 76 -12.17 13.20 -4.65
C ARG A 76 -13.09 14.29 -4.12
N ILE A 77 -13.49 14.19 -2.86
CA ILE A 77 -14.37 15.17 -2.21
C ILE A 77 -13.65 15.65 -0.96
N ASN A 78 -13.31 16.94 -0.93
CA ASN A 78 -12.55 17.58 0.16
C ASN A 78 -11.27 16.82 0.54
N GLY A 79 -10.55 16.30 -0.46
CA GLY A 79 -9.32 15.52 -0.31
C GLY A 79 -9.51 14.01 -0.07
N TYR A 80 -10.70 13.56 0.32
CA TYR A 80 -10.99 12.14 0.56
C TYR A 80 -11.41 11.41 -0.72
N SER A 81 -11.05 10.13 -0.82
CA SER A 81 -11.54 9.24 -1.89
C SER A 81 -12.90 8.67 -1.57
N TYR A 82 -13.84 8.79 -2.50
CA TYR A 82 -15.11 8.09 -2.49
C TYR A 82 -15.25 7.23 -3.74
N SER A 83 -15.92 6.09 -3.59
CA SER A 83 -16.26 5.21 -4.70
C SER A 83 -17.75 4.89 -4.71
N ALA A 84 -18.30 4.68 -5.89
CA ALA A 84 -19.66 4.19 -6.08
C ALA A 84 -19.67 3.14 -7.19
N SER A 85 -20.55 2.14 -7.07
CA SER A 85 -20.69 1.10 -8.09
C SER A 85 -22.15 0.80 -8.43
N LEU A 86 -22.41 0.98 -9.72
CA LEU A 86 -23.43 0.42 -10.61
C LEU A 86 -23.60 -1.11 -10.49
N PRO A 87 -24.79 -1.72 -10.30
CA PRO A 87 -24.99 -3.11 -10.66
C PRO A 87 -24.65 -3.30 -12.13
N THR A 88 -23.77 -4.26 -12.41
CA THR A 88 -23.41 -4.61 -13.79
C THR A 88 -24.50 -5.51 -14.36
N GLN A 89 -25.03 -5.18 -15.53
CA GLN A 89 -25.97 -6.04 -16.27
C GLN A 89 -25.21 -7.11 -17.09
N ALA A 90 -24.27 -7.82 -16.47
CA ALA A 90 -23.48 -8.83 -17.17
C ALA A 90 -24.33 -10.09 -17.42
N THR A 91 -24.31 -10.58 -18.65
CA THR A 91 -24.95 -11.85 -19.02
C THR A 91 -24.31 -13.03 -18.29
N ASP A 92 -24.98 -14.17 -18.23
CA ASP A 92 -24.39 -15.39 -17.65
C ASP A 92 -23.11 -15.80 -18.39
N GLU A 93 -23.07 -15.64 -19.71
CA GLU A 93 -21.88 -15.89 -20.53
C GLU A 93 -20.72 -14.97 -20.17
N GLU A 94 -20.96 -13.67 -19.97
CA GLU A 94 -19.94 -12.72 -19.55
C GLU A 94 -19.41 -13.01 -18.14
N ARG A 95 -20.29 -13.41 -17.21
CA ARG A 95 -19.90 -13.81 -15.85
C ARG A 95 -19.08 -15.10 -15.86
N GLN A 96 -19.44 -16.08 -16.69
CA GLN A 96 -18.66 -17.30 -16.84
C GLN A 96 -17.28 -16.98 -17.42
N LYS A 97 -17.22 -16.18 -18.48
CA LYS A 97 -15.94 -15.75 -19.07
C LYS A 97 -15.03 -15.06 -18.07
N GLN A 98 -15.55 -14.12 -17.27
CA GLN A 98 -14.77 -13.46 -16.21
C GLN A 98 -14.26 -14.44 -15.15
N THR A 99 -15.05 -15.47 -14.85
CA THR A 99 -14.64 -16.53 -13.92
C THR A 99 -13.51 -17.36 -14.51
N ASP A 100 -13.63 -17.78 -15.77
CA ASP A 100 -12.61 -18.57 -16.47
C ASP A 100 -11.29 -17.80 -16.61
N GLU A 101 -11.35 -16.51 -16.98
CA GLU A 101 -10.18 -15.63 -17.05
C GLU A 101 -9.50 -15.46 -15.68
N MET A 102 -10.30 -15.34 -14.61
CA MET A 102 -9.80 -15.27 -13.24
C MET A 102 -9.14 -16.59 -12.81
N ASP A 103 -9.72 -17.74 -13.19
CA ASP A 103 -9.17 -19.06 -12.88
C ASP A 103 -7.81 -19.27 -13.54
N GLU A 104 -7.69 -18.91 -14.82
CA GLU A 104 -6.43 -18.94 -15.55
C GLU A 104 -5.40 -18.00 -14.90
N ALA A 105 -5.81 -16.78 -14.54
CA ALA A 105 -4.93 -15.81 -13.88
C ALA A 105 -4.44 -16.33 -12.52
N ILE A 106 -5.31 -16.94 -11.71
CA ILE A 106 -4.93 -17.57 -10.44
C ILE A 106 -3.95 -18.72 -10.68
N GLY A 107 -4.24 -19.59 -11.65
CA GLY A 107 -3.43 -20.77 -11.96
C GLY A 107 -2.01 -20.44 -12.42
N THR A 108 -1.83 -19.31 -13.12
CA THR A 108 -0.55 -18.88 -13.69
C THR A 108 0.18 -17.81 -12.86
N LEU A 109 -0.50 -17.17 -11.90
CA LEU A 109 0.02 -16.01 -11.17
C LEU A 109 1.41 -16.26 -10.56
N ARG A 110 1.61 -17.43 -9.96
CA ARG A 110 2.87 -17.72 -9.25
C ARG A 110 4.07 -17.75 -10.20
N GLU A 111 3.91 -18.37 -11.36
CA GLU A 111 4.94 -18.43 -12.39
C GLU A 111 5.20 -17.05 -12.97
N LEU A 112 4.15 -16.31 -13.32
CA LEU A 112 4.23 -14.94 -13.82
C LEU A 112 4.97 -14.02 -12.82
N TRP A 113 4.64 -14.14 -11.53
CA TRP A 113 5.31 -13.38 -10.47
C TRP A 113 6.80 -13.69 -10.39
N ASP A 114 7.16 -14.97 -10.35
CA ASP A 114 8.54 -15.40 -10.12
C ASP A 114 9.46 -15.16 -11.32
N THR A 115 8.92 -15.28 -12.54
CA THR A 115 9.71 -15.27 -13.78
C THR A 115 9.72 -13.91 -14.48
N GLU A 116 8.65 -13.11 -14.35
CA GLU A 116 8.50 -11.86 -15.10
C GLU A 116 8.35 -10.65 -14.16
N ILE A 117 7.30 -10.61 -13.34
CA ILE A 117 6.93 -9.39 -12.60
C ILE A 117 7.99 -9.01 -11.58
N ARG A 118 8.34 -9.91 -10.65
CA ARG A 118 9.29 -9.60 -9.57
C ARG A 118 10.67 -9.23 -10.12
N PRO A 119 11.31 -10.04 -11.00
CA PRO A 119 12.63 -9.69 -11.53
C PRO A 119 12.63 -8.36 -12.29
N THR A 120 11.57 -8.07 -13.05
CA THR A 120 11.44 -6.80 -13.79
C THR A 120 11.35 -5.61 -12.83
N MET A 121 10.48 -5.69 -11.82
CA MET A 121 10.32 -4.64 -10.81
C MET A 121 11.62 -4.41 -10.04
N GLU A 122 12.31 -5.47 -9.61
CA GLU A 122 13.58 -5.37 -8.89
C GLU A 122 14.67 -4.69 -9.73
N ALA A 123 14.79 -5.05 -11.00
CA ALA A 123 15.76 -4.43 -11.91
C ALA A 123 15.44 -2.95 -12.19
N GLU A 124 14.15 -2.60 -12.34
CA GLU A 124 13.70 -1.22 -12.53
C GLU A 124 13.92 -0.35 -11.29
N LEU A 125 13.52 -0.85 -10.12
CA LEU A 125 13.76 -0.14 -8.85
C LEU A 125 15.25 -0.03 -8.55
N GLY A 126 16.05 -1.05 -8.90
CA GLY A 126 17.51 -1.00 -8.76
C GLY A 126 18.14 0.13 -9.57
N ARG A 127 17.71 0.30 -10.84
CA ARG A 127 18.14 1.42 -11.69
C ARG A 127 17.65 2.76 -11.15
N ALA A 128 16.39 2.85 -10.76
CA ALA A 128 15.80 4.06 -10.18
C ALA A 128 16.59 4.54 -8.94
N LYS A 129 17.02 3.61 -8.08
CA LYS A 129 17.77 3.89 -6.84
C LYS A 129 19.23 4.26 -7.08
N SER A 130 19.82 3.87 -8.21
CA SER A 130 21.24 4.17 -8.48
C SER A 130 21.48 5.57 -9.03
N VAL A 131 20.42 6.30 -9.38
CA VAL A 131 20.49 7.67 -9.88
C VAL A 131 20.89 8.64 -8.76
N GLN A 132 21.95 9.41 -9.00
CA GLN A 132 22.43 10.45 -8.08
C GLN A 132 21.69 11.76 -8.34
N LEU A 133 20.45 11.87 -7.87
CA LEU A 133 19.58 13.02 -8.15
C LEU A 133 20.24 14.39 -7.87
N ARG A 134 21.08 14.49 -6.84
CA ARG A 134 21.77 15.74 -6.46
C ARG A 134 22.84 16.21 -7.45
N SER A 135 23.31 15.35 -8.35
CA SER A 135 24.29 15.73 -9.37
C SER A 135 23.65 16.13 -10.70
N LEU A 136 22.33 15.99 -10.83
CA LEU A 136 21.60 16.29 -12.05
C LEU A 136 21.28 17.78 -12.16
N THR A 137 21.23 18.28 -13.38
CA THR A 137 20.68 19.60 -13.73
C THR A 137 19.15 19.58 -13.65
N ASP A 138 18.53 20.77 -13.63
CA ASP A 138 17.06 20.88 -13.60
C ASP A 138 16.38 20.17 -14.80
N SER A 139 16.99 20.21 -15.99
CA SER A 139 16.47 19.51 -17.17
C SER A 139 16.53 17.99 -16.99
N GLU A 140 17.66 17.48 -16.49
CA GLU A 140 17.83 16.05 -16.22
C GLU A 140 16.92 15.58 -15.07
N LEU A 141 16.64 16.43 -14.08
CA LEU A 141 15.67 16.14 -13.02
C LEU A 141 14.24 16.03 -13.55
N LEU A 142 13.86 16.88 -14.51
CA LEU A 142 12.55 16.79 -15.16
C LEU A 142 12.41 15.52 -15.99
N GLU A 143 13.44 15.16 -16.77
CA GLU A 143 13.49 13.89 -17.50
C GLU A 143 13.38 12.69 -16.54
N GLN A 144 14.11 12.74 -15.43
CA GLN A 144 14.07 11.70 -14.40
C GLN A 144 12.70 11.59 -13.72
N LEU A 145 12.00 12.72 -13.53
CA LEU A 145 10.63 12.72 -13.02
C LEU A 145 9.67 12.04 -14.01
N ASP A 146 9.76 12.37 -15.30
CA ASP A 146 8.94 11.73 -16.33
C ASP A 146 9.18 10.22 -16.40
N ASP A 147 10.44 9.78 -16.30
CA ASP A 147 10.80 8.36 -16.22
C ASP A 147 10.15 7.68 -15.00
N TYR A 148 10.13 8.33 -13.84
CA TYR A 148 9.47 7.79 -12.64
C TYR A 148 7.94 7.72 -12.79
N LEU A 149 7.32 8.70 -13.46
CA LEU A 149 5.88 8.69 -13.71
C LEU A 149 5.48 7.56 -14.67
N GLU A 150 6.24 7.33 -15.72
CA GLU A 150 6.03 6.17 -16.61
C GLU A 150 6.27 4.83 -15.90
N LEU A 151 7.30 4.77 -15.04
CA LEU A 151 7.56 3.59 -14.22
C LEU A 151 6.38 3.30 -13.28
N SER A 152 5.79 4.33 -12.68
CA SER A 152 4.59 4.20 -11.83
C SER A 152 3.42 3.59 -12.59
N VAL A 153 3.18 4.01 -13.84
CA VAL A 153 2.12 3.44 -14.70
C VAL A 153 2.38 1.95 -14.93
N LYS A 154 3.61 1.57 -15.27
CA LYS A 154 3.98 0.17 -15.49
C LYS A 154 3.80 -0.68 -14.23
N HIS A 155 4.32 -0.22 -13.09
CA HIS A 155 4.23 -0.97 -11.83
C HIS A 155 2.79 -1.06 -11.32
N TRP A 156 1.95 -0.06 -11.61
CA TRP A 156 0.52 -0.14 -11.32
C TRP A 156 -0.20 -1.22 -12.13
N LYS A 157 0.23 -1.49 -13.37
CA LYS A 157 -0.29 -2.63 -14.15
C LYS A 157 0.07 -3.96 -13.51
N PHE A 158 1.32 -4.12 -13.05
CA PHE A 158 1.73 -5.32 -12.30
C PHE A 158 0.92 -5.47 -11.00
N HIS A 159 0.70 -4.39 -10.27
CA HIS A 159 -0.16 -4.39 -9.09
C HIS A 159 -1.56 -4.94 -9.42
N THR A 160 -2.20 -4.49 -10.51
CA THR A 160 -3.51 -5.03 -10.93
C THR A 160 -3.47 -6.51 -11.29
N GLN A 161 -2.43 -6.96 -12.00
CA GLN A 161 -2.24 -8.37 -12.37
C GLN A 161 -2.07 -9.30 -11.16
N VAL A 162 -1.47 -8.79 -10.07
CA VAL A 162 -1.19 -9.59 -8.86
C VAL A 162 -2.32 -9.53 -7.85
N VAL A 163 -2.81 -8.33 -7.54
CA VAL A 163 -3.76 -8.13 -6.43
C VAL A 163 -5.12 -8.75 -6.71
N GLY A 164 -5.63 -8.64 -7.95
CA GLY A 164 -6.94 -9.20 -8.32
C GLY A 164 -7.01 -10.72 -8.09
N PRO A 165 -6.15 -11.52 -8.74
CA PRO A 165 -6.15 -12.97 -8.56
C PRO A 165 -5.79 -13.40 -7.13
N THR A 166 -4.90 -12.69 -6.44
CA THR A 166 -4.58 -12.96 -5.02
C THR A 166 -5.82 -12.78 -4.14
N HIS A 167 -6.54 -11.66 -4.27
CA HIS A 167 -7.74 -11.40 -3.49
C HIS A 167 -8.85 -12.42 -3.78
N SER A 168 -9.06 -12.76 -5.06
CA SER A 168 -10.00 -13.80 -5.48
C SER A 168 -9.65 -15.16 -4.88
N SER A 169 -8.37 -15.54 -4.89
CA SER A 169 -7.89 -16.81 -4.31
C SER A 169 -8.16 -16.89 -2.81
N VAL A 170 -7.83 -15.83 -2.06
CA VAL A 170 -8.07 -15.77 -0.61
C VAL A 170 -9.56 -15.76 -0.29
N HIS A 171 -10.37 -15.06 -1.08
CA HIS A 171 -11.83 -15.07 -0.93
C HIS A 171 -12.40 -16.48 -1.12
N ARG A 172 -11.98 -17.20 -2.17
CA ARG A 172 -12.40 -18.60 -2.42
C ARG A 172 -11.99 -19.54 -1.30
N LEU A 173 -10.77 -19.39 -0.77
CA LEU A 173 -10.32 -20.12 0.42
C LEU A 173 -11.26 -19.86 1.61
N SER A 174 -11.58 -18.59 1.87
CA SER A 174 -12.49 -18.23 2.96
C SER A 174 -13.88 -18.82 2.80
N MET A 175 -14.42 -18.85 1.58
CA MET A 175 -15.74 -19.44 1.30
C MET A 175 -15.73 -20.95 1.52
N LEU A 176 -14.74 -21.65 0.95
CA LEU A 176 -14.58 -23.10 1.11
C LEU A 176 -14.40 -23.50 2.59
N TYR A 177 -13.60 -22.73 3.33
CA TYR A 177 -13.40 -22.97 4.77
C TYR A 177 -14.73 -22.91 5.53
N LYS A 178 -15.53 -21.87 5.29
CA LYS A 178 -16.84 -21.68 5.93
C LYS A 178 -17.85 -22.76 5.52
N GLU A 179 -17.81 -23.22 4.27
CA GLU A 179 -18.64 -24.34 3.81
C GLU A 179 -18.36 -25.63 4.59
N ILE A 180 -17.08 -25.90 4.87
CA ILE A 180 -16.65 -27.12 5.57
C ILE A 180 -16.85 -27.01 7.08
N MET A 181 -16.48 -25.87 7.67
CA MET A 181 -16.41 -25.67 9.12
C MET A 181 -17.72 -25.15 9.73
N GLY A 182 -18.63 -24.62 8.91
CA GLY A 182 -19.89 -24.03 9.35
C GLY A 182 -19.73 -22.59 9.85
N ASP A 183 -20.42 -22.27 10.94
CA ASP A 183 -20.43 -20.93 11.53
C ASP A 183 -19.12 -20.67 12.29
N VAL A 184 -18.21 -19.97 11.62
CA VAL A 184 -16.89 -19.55 12.14
C VAL A 184 -16.77 -18.04 12.02
N THR A 185 -15.88 -17.45 12.82
CA THR A 185 -15.61 -16.01 12.72
C THR A 185 -14.96 -15.67 11.38
N ASP A 186 -15.16 -14.43 10.92
CA ASP A 186 -14.64 -13.97 9.62
C ASP A 186 -13.12 -14.07 9.53
N ASP A 187 -12.39 -13.96 10.65
CA ASP A 187 -10.93 -14.02 10.70
C ASP A 187 -10.37 -15.46 10.66
N GLU A 188 -11.18 -16.48 11.01
CA GLU A 188 -10.71 -17.85 11.19
C GLU A 188 -10.08 -18.46 9.92
N PRO A 189 -10.65 -18.32 8.71
CA PRO A 189 -10.05 -18.85 7.49
C PRO A 189 -8.67 -18.24 7.20
N TYR A 190 -8.48 -16.97 7.54
CA TYR A 190 -7.21 -16.26 7.30
C TYR A 190 -6.09 -16.77 8.19
N ARG A 191 -6.41 -17.48 9.29
CA ARG A 191 -5.41 -18.11 10.15
C ARG A 191 -4.55 -19.14 9.42
N LEU A 192 -5.08 -19.77 8.36
CA LEU A 192 -4.37 -20.75 7.53
C LEU A 192 -3.24 -20.14 6.70
N ILE A 193 -3.31 -18.84 6.44
CA ILE A 193 -2.34 -18.12 5.60
C ILE A 193 -1.51 -17.11 6.40
N ARG A 194 -1.65 -17.09 7.73
CA ARG A 194 -0.78 -16.31 8.61
C ARG A 194 0.63 -16.88 8.63
N GLY A 195 1.62 -16.01 8.81
CA GLY A 195 3.03 -16.39 8.88
C GLY A 195 3.68 -16.75 7.53
N LEU A 196 2.94 -16.67 6.41
CA LEU A 196 3.53 -16.81 5.08
C LEU A 196 4.53 -15.69 4.81
N ASP A 197 5.67 -16.04 4.23
CA ASP A 197 6.75 -15.10 3.95
C ASP A 197 6.26 -13.99 3.00
N ASN A 198 6.46 -12.74 3.42
CA ASN A 198 6.14 -11.55 2.65
C ASN A 198 7.05 -10.39 3.08
N LYS A 199 7.11 -9.32 2.28
CA LYS A 199 8.02 -8.20 2.56
C LYS A 199 7.68 -7.43 3.83
N SER A 200 6.44 -7.41 4.30
CA SER A 200 6.09 -6.78 5.57
C SER A 200 6.62 -7.60 6.74
N LEU A 201 6.36 -8.92 6.76
CA LEU A 201 6.91 -9.82 7.78
C LEU A 201 8.44 -9.81 7.80
N GLU A 202 9.09 -9.80 6.63
CA GLU A 202 10.55 -9.66 6.52
C GLU A 202 11.05 -8.37 7.17
N THR A 203 10.33 -7.26 6.98
CA THR A 203 10.68 -5.96 7.56
C THR A 203 10.52 -5.98 9.09
N ASP A 204 9.43 -6.56 9.60
CA ASP A 204 9.17 -6.67 11.04
C ASP A 204 10.23 -7.55 11.72
N LEU A 205 10.60 -8.68 11.11
CA LEU A 205 11.71 -9.53 11.57
C LEU A 205 13.04 -8.77 11.60
N ALA A 206 13.32 -7.95 10.58
CA ALA A 206 14.54 -7.15 10.54
C ALA A 206 14.57 -6.07 11.63
N ILE A 207 13.43 -5.46 11.97
CA ILE A 207 13.31 -4.54 13.11
C ILE A 207 13.54 -5.28 14.44
N GLN A 208 12.99 -6.48 14.59
CA GLN A 208 13.22 -7.30 15.78
C GLN A 208 14.70 -7.66 15.97
N GLU A 209 15.41 -7.97 14.90
CA GLU A 209 16.85 -8.21 14.95
C GLU A 209 17.63 -6.95 15.37
N LEU A 210 17.22 -5.76 14.92
CA LEU A 210 17.79 -4.50 15.44
C LEU A 210 17.53 -4.34 16.93
N ALA A 211 16.31 -4.62 17.41
CA ALA A 211 15.98 -4.56 18.83
C ALA A 211 16.78 -5.55 19.68
N LYS A 212 17.03 -6.76 19.17
CA LYS A 212 17.93 -7.74 19.79
C LYS A 212 19.36 -7.19 19.90
N LYS A 213 19.86 -6.55 18.84
CA LYS A 213 21.20 -5.94 18.84
C LYS A 213 21.33 -4.79 19.83
N VAL A 214 20.26 -4.00 20.03
CA VAL A 214 20.22 -3.02 21.11
C VAL A 214 20.33 -3.68 22.48
N ARG A 215 19.61 -4.78 22.74
CA ARG A 215 19.68 -5.50 24.04
C ARG A 215 21.07 -6.09 24.33
N GLU A 216 21.81 -6.48 23.29
CA GLU A 216 23.17 -7.03 23.39
C GLU A 216 24.23 -5.94 23.67
N ALA A 217 23.88 -4.65 23.56
CA ALA A 217 24.78 -3.50 23.70
C ALA A 217 24.34 -2.60 24.89
N PRO A 218 24.95 -2.73 26.08
CA PRO A 218 24.46 -2.09 27.31
C PRO A 218 24.29 -0.57 27.24
N GLU A 219 25.21 0.15 26.59
CA GLU A 219 25.13 1.61 26.50
C GLU A 219 24.05 2.03 25.49
N THR A 220 23.93 1.31 24.38
CA THR A 220 22.85 1.50 23.39
C THR A 220 21.49 1.26 24.05
N LEU A 221 21.35 0.16 24.80
CA LEU A 221 20.13 -0.16 25.54
C LEU A 221 19.77 0.94 26.52
N ARG A 222 20.74 1.44 27.29
CA ARG A 222 20.55 2.54 28.25
C ARG A 222 20.04 3.81 27.55
N ILE A 223 20.54 4.12 26.36
CA ILE A 223 20.07 5.26 25.55
C ILE A 223 18.59 5.09 25.16
N PHE A 224 18.19 3.91 24.65
CA PHE A 224 16.80 3.64 24.28
C PHE A 224 15.82 3.63 25.48
N ILE A 225 16.29 3.23 26.67
CA ILE A 225 15.47 3.21 27.89
C ILE A 225 15.29 4.62 28.46
N ASN A 226 16.34 5.44 28.45
CA ASN A 226 16.36 6.73 29.16
C ASN A 226 15.84 7.91 28.34
N ASN A 227 15.52 7.72 27.06
CA ASN A 227 14.99 8.78 26.20
C ASN A 227 13.66 8.32 25.59
N ASP A 228 12.68 9.23 25.57
CA ASP A 228 11.37 8.98 24.97
C ASP A 228 11.31 9.43 23.50
N GLU A 229 11.96 10.56 23.19
CA GLU A 229 11.90 11.21 21.90
C GLU A 229 12.90 10.59 20.90
N PRO A 230 12.47 10.23 19.67
CA PRO A 230 13.36 9.64 18.67
C PRO A 230 14.59 10.49 18.36
N SER A 231 14.46 11.81 18.30
CA SER A 231 15.58 12.73 18.06
C SER A 231 16.63 12.70 19.18
N GLU A 232 16.20 12.54 20.43
CA GLU A 232 17.09 12.43 21.58
C GLU A 232 17.83 11.08 21.59
N ILE A 233 17.11 10.00 21.25
CA ILE A 233 17.70 8.67 21.06
C ILE A 233 18.80 8.73 19.99
N LEU A 234 18.47 9.22 18.79
CA LEU A 234 19.40 9.31 17.66
C LEU A 234 20.63 10.14 17.98
N SER A 235 20.44 11.33 18.56
CA SER A 235 21.56 12.22 18.92
C SER A 235 22.44 11.66 20.04
N SER A 236 21.88 10.86 20.96
CA SER A 236 22.64 10.18 22.01
C SER A 236 23.43 8.99 21.48
N LEU A 237 22.87 8.24 20.52
CA LEU A 237 23.56 7.12 19.86
C LEU A 237 24.82 7.60 19.15
N ASP A 238 24.75 8.72 18.44
CA ASP A 238 25.86 9.33 17.69
C ASP A 238 27.05 9.76 18.60
N ARG A 239 26.79 9.94 19.89
CA ARG A 239 27.81 10.33 20.89
C ARG A 239 28.46 9.16 21.61
N SER A 240 28.11 7.92 21.27
CA SER A 240 28.66 6.72 21.90
C SER A 240 29.25 5.76 20.87
N ALA A 241 30.29 5.01 21.26
CA ALA A 241 30.93 4.05 20.37
C ALA A 241 29.97 2.91 19.96
N GLU A 242 29.24 2.34 20.93
CA GLU A 242 28.22 1.32 20.67
C GLU A 242 27.07 1.87 19.83
N GLY A 243 26.58 3.08 20.15
CA GLY A 243 25.50 3.72 19.41
C GLY A 243 25.89 4.02 17.96
N THR A 244 27.11 4.48 17.70
CA THR A 244 27.62 4.69 16.34
C THR A 244 27.70 3.37 15.56
N GLN A 245 28.04 2.26 16.22
CA GLN A 245 28.01 0.94 15.58
C GLN A 245 26.58 0.52 15.25
N PHE A 246 25.62 0.76 16.15
CA PHE A 246 24.21 0.52 15.91
C PHE A 246 23.64 1.38 14.77
N LEU A 247 24.00 2.67 14.70
CA LEU A 247 23.57 3.56 13.62
C LEU A 247 23.97 3.02 12.24
N LYS A 248 25.16 2.42 12.10
CA LYS A 248 25.56 1.74 10.85
C LYS A 248 24.69 0.53 10.50
N MET A 249 24.12 -0.15 11.49
CA MET A 249 23.18 -1.25 11.28
C MET A 249 21.81 -0.71 10.86
N LEU A 250 21.37 0.38 11.50
CA LEU A 250 20.15 1.10 11.13
C LEU A 250 20.24 1.64 9.69
N ASP A 251 21.35 2.24 9.29
CA ASP A 251 21.56 2.73 7.92
C ASP A 251 21.40 1.61 6.89
N LYS A 252 22.02 0.45 7.14
CA LYS A 252 21.86 -0.73 6.28
C LYS A 252 20.42 -1.22 6.20
N PHE A 253 19.69 -1.17 7.30
CA PHE A 253 18.26 -1.49 7.32
C PHE A 253 17.47 -0.47 6.47
N LEU A 254 17.74 0.82 6.63
CA LEU A 254 17.06 1.89 5.89
C LEU A 254 17.41 1.89 4.40
N ASP A 255 18.58 1.39 4.01
CA ASP A 255 18.92 1.21 2.58
C ASP A 255 18.02 0.16 1.90
N VAL A 256 17.60 -0.87 2.64
CA VAL A 256 16.75 -1.95 2.12
C VAL A 256 15.27 -1.59 2.24
N TYR A 257 14.83 -1.14 3.43
CA TYR A 257 13.41 -0.97 3.77
C TYR A 257 12.98 0.48 3.93
N GLY A 258 13.91 1.44 3.87
CA GLY A 258 13.66 2.82 4.28
C GLY A 258 12.84 3.66 3.31
N LEU A 259 12.59 3.21 2.07
CA LEU A 259 11.71 3.91 1.13
C LEU A 259 10.21 3.71 1.41
N ARG A 260 9.87 3.00 2.50
CA ARG A 260 8.49 2.89 2.97
C ARG A 260 8.03 4.24 3.54
N PRO A 261 6.87 4.77 3.12
CA PRO A 261 6.30 5.95 3.74
C PRO A 261 5.64 5.61 5.07
N THR A 262 5.50 6.61 5.94
CA THR A 262 4.74 6.50 7.20
C THR A 262 3.22 6.65 7.00
N GLY A 263 2.78 7.05 5.81
CA GLY A 263 1.37 7.21 5.45
C GLY A 263 1.11 7.02 3.96
N PHE A 264 -0.14 7.28 3.54
CA PHE A 264 -0.59 7.08 2.15
C PHE A 264 -0.36 8.27 1.22
N ASP A 265 -0.01 9.42 1.76
CA ASP A 265 0.23 10.65 1.00
C ASP A 265 1.72 10.87 0.70
N ALA A 266 2.04 11.47 -0.44
CA ALA A 266 3.41 11.81 -0.81
C ALA A 266 4.05 12.88 0.09
N LEU A 267 3.27 13.57 0.95
CA LEU A 267 3.80 14.46 1.98
C LEU A 267 4.44 13.72 3.16
N TYR A 268 4.12 12.44 3.38
CA TYR A 268 4.69 11.69 4.50
C TYR A 268 6.13 11.30 4.18
N PRO A 269 7.09 11.56 5.10
CA PRO A 269 8.46 11.16 4.88
C PRO A 269 8.56 9.63 4.83
N SER A 270 9.50 9.17 4.00
CA SER A 270 9.98 7.81 4.05
C SER A 270 10.76 7.56 5.34
N TRP A 271 10.86 6.30 5.80
CA TRP A 271 11.65 5.97 6.99
C TRP A 271 13.13 6.33 6.86
N LYS A 272 13.64 6.45 5.62
CA LYS A 272 15.01 6.90 5.37
C LYS A 272 15.17 8.41 5.57
N GLU A 273 14.13 9.20 5.28
CA GLU A 273 14.12 10.64 5.52
C GLU A 273 13.85 10.97 6.99
N ASP A 274 12.95 10.21 7.62
CA ASP A 274 12.65 10.29 9.05
C ASP A 274 12.57 8.89 9.67
N PRO A 275 13.62 8.42 10.37
CA PRO A 275 13.66 7.09 10.97
C PRO A 275 12.87 6.98 12.28
N SER A 276 12.16 8.03 12.71
CA SER A 276 11.44 8.07 13.99
C SER A 276 10.50 6.88 14.17
N PHE A 277 9.74 6.51 13.13
CA PHE A 277 8.86 5.34 13.17
C PHE A 277 9.63 4.05 13.50
N VAL A 278 10.79 3.84 12.87
CA VAL A 278 11.62 2.65 13.08
C VAL A 278 12.20 2.65 14.50
N ILE A 279 12.70 3.79 14.98
CA ILE A 279 13.22 3.95 16.33
C ILE A 279 12.18 3.61 17.39
N LEU A 280 10.94 4.10 17.22
CA LEU A 280 9.84 3.81 18.14
C LEU A 280 9.44 2.33 18.13
N ASN A 281 9.43 1.67 16.97
CA ASN A 281 9.17 0.23 16.89
C ASN A 281 10.26 -0.59 17.57
N ILE A 282 11.54 -0.24 17.36
CA ILE A 282 12.67 -0.89 18.05
C ILE A 282 12.51 -0.74 19.57
N ARG A 283 12.18 0.46 20.05
CA ARG A 283 11.91 0.74 21.45
C ARG A 283 10.76 -0.10 22.00
N SER A 284 9.64 -0.19 21.28
CA SER A 284 8.49 -1.02 21.64
C SER A 284 8.87 -2.50 21.75
N PHE A 285 9.68 -3.00 20.81
CA PHE A 285 10.19 -4.36 20.88
C PHE A 285 11.09 -4.59 22.08
N ILE A 286 11.96 -3.64 22.45
CA ILE A 286 12.84 -3.72 23.63
C ILE A 286 12.02 -3.84 24.91
N GLN A 287 10.96 -3.03 25.04
CA GLN A 287 10.09 -2.96 26.22
C GLN A 287 9.14 -4.16 26.35
N SER A 288 8.83 -4.81 25.24
CA SER A 288 7.96 -5.99 25.20
C SER A 288 8.73 -7.29 25.48
N SER A 289 8.02 -8.29 26.00
CA SER A 289 8.52 -9.68 25.99
C SER A 289 8.83 -10.12 24.55
N PRO A 290 9.86 -10.95 24.32
CA PRO A 290 10.12 -11.51 22.99
C PRO A 290 8.86 -12.23 22.45
N ARG A 291 8.46 -11.88 21.23
CA ARG A 291 7.30 -12.45 20.53
C ARG A 291 7.76 -13.21 19.30
N ASP A 292 7.10 -14.31 18.99
CA ASP A 292 7.29 -15.01 17.71
C ASP A 292 6.27 -14.51 16.68
N ILE A 293 6.65 -13.49 15.92
CA ILE A 293 5.82 -12.87 14.86
C ILE A 293 5.50 -13.80 13.69
N ARG A 294 6.04 -15.03 13.66
CA ARG A 294 5.60 -16.05 12.68
C ARG A 294 4.37 -16.81 13.16
N THR A 295 4.15 -16.90 14.46
CA THR A 295 3.11 -17.75 15.07
C THR A 295 2.03 -16.98 15.82
N GLU A 296 2.32 -15.74 16.24
CA GLU A 296 1.36 -14.76 16.79
C GLU A 296 0.68 -13.94 15.67
#